data_AF-H2ZPJ0-F1
#
_entry.id   AF-H2ZPJ0-F1
#
_cell.length_a   1.000
_cell.length_b   1.000
_cell.length_c   1.000
_cell.angle_alpha   90.00
_cell.angle_beta   90.00
_cell.angle_gamma   90.00
#
_symmetry.space_group_name_H-M   'P 1'
#
loop_
_entity.id
_entity.type
_entity.pdbx_description
1 polymer ?
#
loop_
_entity_poly.entity_id
_entity_poly.type
_entity_poly.pdbx_seq_one_letter_code
_entity_poly.pdbx_strand_id
1 'polypeptide(L)'
;MRDTLKRDLFSKELMQRQVAVDHYCAYLRAAGEIDELHETLSALGRTEEAAMLKYKQCLASTTATTPEIRASGLKDCVKYYFDCDIRLTNDTQAIQEQISLMQRQSVVEDGDKAAEASGNVPVFKSHPRKESIIYKSLVTTLYYFCYYHWGETEGILSSPTSLRNEHKIGEKQFMFISVAALCKMRRWRDLETMLTTPRTLFRSSRLHAVIGFDKVVDVLSKNLAPAEALAKYCAEIENSEKRLEWAMRLKCYKVTIDTLTHMRDRAQLVIYLDQIPTSNQHMRQYLHHQIRSQDIKWRN
;
A
#
# COMPACT_ATOMS: atom_id res chain seq x y z
N MET A 1 -24.48 -35.29 -29.93
CA MET A 1 -23.77 -34.46 -30.94
C MET A 1 -22.27 -34.48 -30.73
N ARG A 2 -21.74 -34.04 -29.57
CA ARG A 2 -20.30 -34.10 -29.26
C ARG A 2 -19.69 -35.49 -29.51
N ASP A 3 -20.28 -36.54 -28.94
CA ASP A 3 -19.75 -37.91 -29.02
C ASP A 3 -20.11 -38.65 -30.32
N THR A 4 -20.84 -37.98 -31.24
CA THR A 4 -21.44 -38.61 -32.42
C THR A 4 -21.02 -37.94 -33.74
N LEU A 5 -20.46 -36.73 -33.70
CA LEU A 5 -20.02 -35.97 -34.87
C LEU A 5 -18.49 -35.84 -34.86
N LYS A 6 -17.88 -35.73 -36.05
CA LYS A 6 -16.47 -35.33 -36.16
C LYS A 6 -16.29 -33.91 -35.60
N ARG A 7 -15.15 -33.67 -34.92
CA ARG A 7 -14.85 -32.41 -34.22
C ARG A 7 -15.11 -31.16 -35.06
N ASP A 8 -14.61 -31.14 -36.29
CA ASP A 8 -14.78 -29.97 -37.19
C ASP A 8 -16.25 -29.72 -37.57
N LEU A 9 -17.03 -30.78 -37.75
CA LEU A 9 -18.45 -30.68 -38.09
C LEU A 9 -19.27 -30.24 -36.87
N PHE A 10 -18.94 -30.76 -35.69
CA PHE A 10 -19.52 -30.30 -34.43
C PHE A 10 -19.23 -28.82 -34.19
N SER A 11 -17.98 -28.38 -34.32
CA SER A 11 -17.60 -26.96 -34.18
C SER A 11 -18.33 -26.08 -35.18
N LYS A 12 -18.43 -26.50 -36.45
CA LYS A 12 -19.17 -25.75 -37.48
C LYS A 12 -20.66 -25.60 -37.16
N GLU A 13 -21.31 -26.65 -36.67
CA GLU A 13 -22.74 -26.59 -36.29
C GLU A 13 -22.97 -25.80 -35.00
N LEU A 14 -22.03 -25.88 -34.07
CA LEU A 14 -22.06 -25.14 -32.81
C LEU A 14 -21.93 -23.64 -33.06
N MET A 15 -20.95 -23.22 -33.87
CA MET A 15 -20.69 -21.81 -34.19
C MET A 15 -21.85 -21.09 -34.89
N GLN A 16 -22.78 -21.84 -35.50
CA GLN A 16 -23.99 -21.26 -36.10
C GLN A 16 -25.06 -20.86 -35.06
N ARG A 17 -24.91 -21.28 -33.79
CA ARG A 17 -25.94 -21.14 -32.76
C ARG A 17 -25.33 -20.60 -31.46
N GLN A 18 -25.37 -19.28 -31.28
CA GLN A 18 -24.74 -18.60 -30.13
C GLN A 18 -25.19 -19.14 -28.77
N VAL A 19 -26.48 -19.43 -28.58
CA VAL A 19 -26.99 -19.99 -27.32
C VAL A 19 -26.39 -21.37 -27.02
N ALA A 20 -26.23 -22.21 -28.05
CA ALA A 20 -25.63 -23.53 -27.89
C ALA A 20 -24.13 -23.44 -27.57
N VAL A 21 -23.42 -22.47 -28.16
CA VAL A 21 -22.03 -22.14 -27.82
C VAL A 21 -21.90 -21.81 -26.34
N ASP A 22 -22.74 -20.92 -25.81
CA ASP A 22 -22.64 -20.49 -24.42
C ASP A 22 -22.93 -21.65 -23.45
N HIS A 23 -23.92 -22.49 -23.75
CA HIS A 23 -24.16 -23.72 -22.99
C HIS A 23 -22.98 -24.70 -23.06
N TYR A 24 -22.32 -24.82 -24.22
CA TYR A 24 -21.16 -25.69 -24.38
C TYR A 24 -19.95 -25.18 -23.61
N CYS A 25 -19.64 -23.88 -23.71
CA CYS A 25 -18.58 -23.26 -22.92
C CYS A 25 -18.84 -23.39 -21.40
N ALA A 26 -20.09 -23.24 -20.96
CA ALA A 26 -20.47 -23.44 -19.56
C ALA A 26 -20.28 -24.91 -19.13
N TYR A 27 -20.68 -25.86 -19.98
CA TYR A 27 -20.45 -27.28 -19.75
C TYR A 27 -18.96 -27.62 -19.62
N LEU A 28 -18.12 -27.20 -20.57
CA LEU A 28 -16.68 -27.49 -20.55
C LEU A 28 -16.01 -26.89 -19.31
N ARG A 29 -16.42 -25.68 -18.92
CA ARG A 29 -15.95 -25.03 -17.70
C ARG A 29 -16.33 -25.81 -16.45
N ALA A 30 -17.56 -26.34 -16.38
CA ALA A 30 -18.02 -27.16 -15.26
C ALA A 30 -17.36 -28.54 -15.22
N ALA A 31 -17.06 -29.12 -16.37
CA ALA A 31 -16.38 -30.40 -16.51
C ALA A 31 -14.86 -30.32 -16.27
N GLY A 32 -14.28 -29.12 -16.25
CA GLY A 32 -12.83 -28.93 -16.12
C GLY A 32 -12.04 -29.21 -17.40
N GLU A 33 -12.71 -29.25 -18.56
CA GLU A 33 -12.10 -29.50 -19.87
C GLU A 33 -11.46 -28.21 -20.42
N ILE A 34 -10.37 -27.78 -19.78
CA ILE A 34 -9.75 -26.46 -19.98
C ILE A 34 -9.19 -26.29 -21.40
N ASP A 35 -8.55 -27.32 -21.97
CA ASP A 35 -7.94 -27.24 -23.28
C ASP A 35 -8.98 -27.13 -24.40
N GLU A 36 -10.05 -27.94 -24.33
CA GLU A 36 -11.16 -27.86 -25.28
C GLU A 36 -11.93 -26.54 -25.14
N LEU A 37 -12.10 -26.04 -23.91
CA LEU A 37 -12.72 -24.73 -23.68
C LEU A 37 -11.89 -23.61 -24.29
N HIS A 38 -10.56 -23.66 -24.13
CA HIS A 38 -9.65 -22.70 -24.76
C HIS A 38 -9.79 -22.73 -26.28
N GLU A 39 -9.66 -23.91 -26.91
CA GLU A 39 -9.80 -24.06 -28.37
C GLU A 39 -11.15 -23.51 -28.88
N THR A 40 -12.23 -23.81 -28.16
CA THR A 40 -13.58 -23.34 -28.49
C THR A 40 -13.65 -21.80 -28.42
N LEU A 41 -13.16 -21.20 -27.34
CA LEU A 41 -13.16 -19.74 -27.16
C LEU A 41 -12.29 -19.04 -28.21
N SER A 42 -11.12 -19.59 -28.53
CA SER A 42 -10.24 -19.08 -29.59
C SER A 42 -10.92 -19.11 -30.96
N ALA A 43 -11.59 -20.23 -31.31
CA ALA A 43 -12.30 -20.36 -32.59
C ALA A 43 -13.46 -19.35 -32.74
N LEU A 44 -14.07 -18.94 -31.61
CA LEU A 44 -15.12 -17.93 -31.57
C LEU A 44 -14.59 -16.49 -31.59
N GLY A 45 -13.27 -16.28 -31.61
CA GLY A 45 -12.65 -14.97 -31.46
C GLY A 45 -12.77 -14.36 -30.04
N ARG A 46 -13.16 -15.16 -29.05
CA ARG A 46 -13.24 -14.79 -27.61
C ARG A 46 -11.85 -14.94 -26.96
N THR A 47 -10.87 -14.26 -27.54
CA THR A 47 -9.44 -14.35 -27.20
C THR A 47 -9.14 -13.95 -25.76
N GLU A 48 -9.80 -12.91 -25.24
CA GLU A 48 -9.67 -12.47 -23.84
C GLU A 48 -10.07 -13.58 -22.86
N GLU A 49 -11.22 -14.22 -23.07
CA GLU A 49 -11.68 -15.30 -22.20
C GLU A 49 -10.76 -16.54 -22.27
N ALA A 50 -10.27 -16.86 -23.47
CA ALA A 50 -9.31 -17.94 -23.67
C ALA A 50 -7.99 -17.67 -22.93
N ALA A 51 -7.44 -16.45 -23.06
CA ALA A 51 -6.21 -16.04 -22.40
C ALA A 51 -6.36 -16.04 -20.86
N MET A 52 -7.47 -15.53 -20.35
CA MET A 52 -7.77 -15.52 -18.91
C MET A 52 -7.93 -16.93 -18.33
N LEU A 53 -8.41 -17.89 -19.12
CA LEU A 53 -8.48 -19.30 -18.71
C LEU A 53 -7.08 -19.87 -18.47
N LYS A 54 -6.15 -19.61 -19.40
CA LYS A 54 -4.76 -20.05 -19.29
C LYS A 54 -4.01 -19.33 -18.17
N TYR A 55 -4.24 -18.04 -17.99
CA TYR A 55 -3.71 -17.29 -16.85
C TYR A 55 -4.15 -17.90 -15.50
N LYS A 56 -5.46 -18.20 -15.34
CA LYS A 56 -5.97 -18.87 -14.13
C LYS A 56 -5.34 -20.24 -13.91
N GLN A 57 -5.08 -20.99 -14.97
CA GLN A 57 -4.38 -22.28 -14.89
C GLN A 57 -2.96 -22.12 -14.34
N CYS A 58 -2.23 -21.07 -14.73
CA CYS A 58 -0.90 -20.76 -14.18
C CYS A 58 -0.94 -20.37 -12.68
N LEU A 59 -2.05 -19.78 -12.23
CA LEU A 59 -2.23 -19.40 -10.82
C LEU A 59 -2.69 -20.55 -9.93
N ALA A 60 -3.32 -21.59 -10.50
CA ALA A 60 -3.75 -22.77 -9.76
C ALA A 60 -2.53 -23.36 -9.02
N SER A 61 -2.60 -23.36 -7.70
CA SER A 61 -1.48 -23.80 -6.86
C SER A 61 -1.51 -25.30 -6.73
N THR A 62 -0.42 -25.97 -7.11
CA THR A 62 -0.15 -27.35 -6.74
C THR A 62 0.98 -27.38 -5.71
N THR A 63 1.14 -28.49 -4.98
CA THR A 63 2.24 -28.67 -4.02
C THR A 63 3.63 -28.56 -4.66
N ALA A 64 3.72 -28.72 -5.98
CA ALA A 64 4.96 -28.61 -6.75
C ALA A 64 5.20 -27.23 -7.38
N THR A 65 4.23 -26.29 -7.29
CA THR A 65 4.35 -25.00 -7.97
C THR A 65 5.21 -24.03 -7.15
N THR A 66 6.50 -23.94 -7.46
CA THR A 66 7.37 -22.89 -6.92
C THR A 66 7.10 -21.55 -7.60
N PRO A 67 7.51 -20.41 -7.01
CA PRO A 67 7.40 -19.09 -7.65
C PRO A 67 8.10 -19.03 -9.00
N GLU A 68 9.23 -19.74 -9.17
CA GLU A 68 10.01 -19.78 -10.40
C GLU A 68 9.26 -20.52 -11.51
N ILE A 69 8.66 -21.67 -11.17
CA ILE A 69 7.81 -22.43 -12.09
C ILE A 69 6.59 -21.60 -12.50
N ARG A 70 5.96 -20.91 -11.53
CA ARG A 70 4.84 -20.00 -11.82
C ARG A 70 5.26 -18.84 -12.71
N ALA A 71 6.42 -18.22 -12.44
CA ALA A 71 6.95 -17.14 -13.28
C ALA A 71 7.17 -17.62 -14.71
N SER A 72 7.75 -18.80 -14.89
CA SER A 72 7.95 -19.40 -16.21
C SER A 72 6.62 -19.64 -16.92
N GLY A 73 5.66 -20.27 -16.24
CA GLY A 73 4.34 -20.52 -16.81
C GLY A 73 3.59 -19.23 -17.19
N LEU A 74 3.70 -18.18 -16.38
CA LEU A 74 3.13 -16.87 -16.70
C LEU A 74 3.83 -16.19 -17.89
N LYS A 75 5.15 -16.34 -18.04
CA LYS A 75 5.88 -15.85 -19.22
C LYS A 75 5.42 -16.55 -20.49
N ASP A 76 5.27 -17.86 -20.45
CA ASP A 76 4.71 -18.63 -21.56
C ASP A 76 3.25 -18.21 -21.83
N CYS A 77 2.46 -18.00 -20.78
CA CYS A 77 1.08 -17.55 -20.91
C CYS A 77 0.98 -16.21 -21.63
N VAL A 78 1.82 -15.24 -21.27
CA VAL A 78 1.89 -13.94 -21.95
C VAL A 78 2.24 -14.12 -23.43
N LYS A 79 3.33 -14.84 -23.69
CA LYS A 79 3.87 -15.05 -25.04
C LYS A 79 2.87 -15.71 -26.00
N TYR A 80 2.14 -16.72 -25.54
CA TYR A 80 1.29 -17.54 -26.41
C TYR A 80 -0.18 -17.12 -26.42
N TYR A 81 -0.67 -16.40 -25.40
CA TYR A 81 -2.10 -16.09 -25.28
C TYR A 81 -2.44 -14.60 -25.16
N PHE A 82 -1.53 -13.77 -24.65
CA PHE A 82 -1.80 -12.34 -24.48
C PHE A 82 -1.17 -11.49 -25.58
N ASP A 83 0.10 -11.74 -25.94
CA ASP A 83 0.83 -10.96 -26.94
C ASP A 83 0.26 -11.07 -28.36
N CYS A 84 -0.60 -12.07 -28.61
CA CYS A 84 -1.28 -12.25 -29.88
C CYS A 84 -2.46 -11.28 -30.10
N ASP A 85 -2.90 -10.54 -29.07
CA ASP A 85 -4.03 -9.63 -29.15
C ASP A 85 -3.72 -8.25 -28.54
N ILE A 86 -3.67 -7.22 -29.38
CA ILE A 86 -3.36 -5.84 -28.98
C ILE A 86 -4.29 -5.31 -27.89
N ARG A 87 -5.52 -5.82 -27.80
CA ARG A 87 -6.50 -5.39 -26.79
C ARG A 87 -6.08 -5.81 -25.37
N LEU A 88 -5.24 -6.85 -25.26
CA LEU A 88 -4.74 -7.39 -23.99
C LEU A 88 -3.44 -6.73 -23.51
N THR A 89 -2.99 -5.64 -24.16
CA THR A 89 -1.71 -4.98 -23.81
C THR A 89 -1.63 -4.58 -22.34
N ASN A 90 -2.72 -4.07 -21.75
CA ASN A 90 -2.75 -3.68 -20.34
C ASN A 90 -2.62 -4.90 -19.42
N ASP A 91 -3.28 -6.02 -19.77
CA ASP A 91 -3.20 -7.27 -19.03
C ASP A 91 -1.79 -7.89 -19.14
N THR A 92 -1.20 -7.86 -20.34
CA THR A 92 0.21 -8.23 -20.55
C THR A 92 1.13 -7.46 -19.60
N GLN A 93 0.99 -6.13 -19.53
CA GLN A 93 1.82 -5.31 -18.65
C GLN A 93 1.60 -5.68 -17.18
N ALA A 94 0.35 -5.86 -16.74
CA ALA A 94 0.03 -6.24 -15.37
C ALA A 94 0.62 -7.61 -14.99
N ILE A 95 0.57 -8.60 -15.89
CA ILE A 95 1.17 -9.92 -15.67
C ILE A 95 2.70 -9.84 -15.64
N GLN A 96 3.32 -9.02 -16.49
CA GLN A 96 4.77 -8.78 -16.45
C GLN A 96 5.20 -8.13 -15.12
N GLU A 97 4.45 -7.15 -14.63
CA GLU A 97 4.69 -6.53 -13.32
C GLU A 97 4.53 -7.55 -12.18
N GLN A 98 3.53 -8.44 -12.26
CA GLN A 98 3.34 -9.54 -11.32
C GLN A 98 4.54 -10.51 -11.33
N ILE A 99 5.02 -10.90 -12.50
CA ILE A 99 6.20 -11.77 -12.65
C ILE A 99 7.42 -11.12 -12.01
N SER A 100 7.68 -9.85 -12.32
CA SER A 100 8.85 -9.13 -11.78
C SER A 100 8.80 -9.05 -10.26
N LEU A 101 7.65 -8.67 -9.69
CA LEU A 101 7.44 -8.61 -8.25
C LEU A 101 7.68 -9.98 -7.59
N MET A 102 7.12 -11.05 -8.17
CA MET A 102 7.24 -12.39 -7.63
C MET A 102 8.68 -12.90 -7.65
N GLN A 103 9.43 -12.64 -8.72
CA GLN A 103 10.85 -12.99 -8.80
C GLN A 103 11.69 -12.24 -7.76
N ARG A 104 11.41 -10.94 -7.55
CA ARG A 104 12.03 -10.14 -6.49
C ARG A 104 11.70 -10.68 -5.10
N GLN A 105 10.43 -11.03 -4.86
CA GLN A 105 9.98 -11.65 -3.60
C GLN A 105 10.72 -12.97 -3.32
N SER A 106 10.91 -13.84 -4.32
CA SER A 106 11.68 -15.10 -4.14
C SER A 106 13.08 -14.85 -3.58
N VAL A 107 13.83 -13.95 -4.22
CA VAL A 107 15.21 -13.68 -3.82
C VAL A 107 15.30 -13.10 -2.41
N VAL A 108 14.40 -12.16 -2.07
CA VAL A 108 14.38 -11.55 -0.73
C VAL A 108 13.91 -12.55 0.33
N GLU A 109 12.88 -13.35 0.04
CA GLU A 109 12.36 -14.35 0.98
C GLU A 109 13.42 -15.40 1.35
N ASP A 110 14.19 -15.88 0.38
CA ASP A 110 15.25 -16.85 0.63
C ASP A 110 16.38 -16.24 1.47
N GLY A 111 16.78 -15.00 1.17
CA GLY A 111 17.74 -14.23 1.95
C GLY A 111 17.28 -14.02 3.40
N ASP A 112 16.02 -13.63 3.59
CA ASP A 112 15.43 -13.37 4.90
C ASP A 112 15.25 -14.65 5.72
N LYS A 113 14.87 -15.77 5.09
CA LYS A 113 14.84 -17.09 5.76
C LYS A 113 16.21 -17.49 6.28
N ALA A 114 17.25 -17.33 5.46
CA ALA A 114 18.62 -17.64 5.86
C ALA A 114 19.08 -16.71 7.00
N ALA A 115 18.78 -15.42 6.90
CA ALA A 115 19.09 -14.41 7.90
C ALA A 115 18.39 -14.68 9.24
N GLU A 116 17.11 -15.03 9.22
CA GLU A 116 16.32 -15.39 10.39
C GLU A 116 16.87 -16.68 11.05
N ALA A 117 17.13 -17.72 10.25
CA ALA A 117 17.70 -18.99 10.74
C ALA A 117 19.09 -18.82 11.35
N SER A 118 19.92 -17.91 10.82
CA SER A 118 21.23 -17.60 11.38
C SER A 118 21.16 -16.93 12.76
N GLY A 119 20.01 -16.31 13.09
CA GLY A 119 19.85 -15.54 14.32
C GLY A 119 20.80 -14.33 14.41
N ASN A 120 21.41 -13.86 13.33
CA ASN A 120 22.36 -12.75 13.39
C ASN A 120 21.76 -11.40 13.01
N VAL A 121 20.52 -11.37 12.53
CA VAL A 121 19.82 -10.15 12.14
C VAL A 121 18.89 -9.69 13.28
N PRO A 122 19.19 -8.56 13.96
CA PRO A 122 18.45 -8.14 15.16
C PRO A 122 16.96 -7.84 14.92
N VAL A 123 16.61 -7.37 13.71
CA VAL A 123 15.23 -7.02 13.40
C VAL A 123 14.33 -8.27 13.43
N PHE A 124 14.78 -9.41 12.92
CA PHE A 124 14.01 -10.66 12.95
C PHE A 124 13.91 -11.28 14.34
N LYS A 125 14.86 -11.00 15.25
CA LYS A 125 14.72 -11.42 16.66
C LYS A 125 13.66 -10.61 17.39
N SER A 126 13.73 -9.29 17.25
CA SER A 126 12.81 -8.38 17.95
C SER A 126 11.41 -8.40 17.34
N HIS A 127 11.33 -8.67 16.04
CA HIS A 127 10.10 -8.74 15.26
C HIS A 127 10.17 -9.95 14.33
N PRO A 128 9.84 -11.16 14.82
CA PRO A 128 9.86 -12.37 14.01
C PRO A 128 8.94 -12.26 12.79
N ARG A 129 9.37 -12.82 11.67
CA ARG A 129 8.56 -12.81 10.46
C ARG A 129 7.35 -13.72 10.67
N LYS A 130 6.18 -13.22 10.29
CA LYS A 130 4.90 -13.92 10.54
C LYS A 130 4.49 -14.84 9.40
N GLU A 131 4.88 -14.49 8.20
CA GLU A 131 4.52 -15.20 6.98
C GLU A 131 5.49 -14.84 5.86
N SER A 132 5.45 -15.64 4.80
CA SER A 132 6.22 -15.42 3.58
C SER A 132 5.73 -14.21 2.81
N ILE A 133 6.65 -13.47 2.18
CA ILE A 133 6.31 -12.35 1.30
C ILE A 133 5.88 -12.77 -0.12
N ILE A 134 6.06 -14.05 -0.44
CA ILE A 134 5.76 -14.61 -1.75
C ILE A 134 4.25 -14.49 -2.04
N TYR A 135 3.92 -14.10 -3.28
CA TYR A 135 2.56 -13.89 -3.77
C TYR A 135 1.78 -12.78 -3.06
N LYS A 136 2.42 -11.99 -2.19
CA LYS A 136 1.79 -10.81 -1.59
C LYS A 136 1.66 -9.70 -2.62
N SER A 137 0.68 -8.82 -2.41
CA SER A 137 0.50 -7.64 -3.26
C SER A 137 1.68 -6.69 -3.13
N LEU A 138 1.91 -5.88 -4.16
CA LEU A 138 2.96 -4.85 -4.17
C LEU A 138 2.94 -3.95 -2.93
N VAL A 139 1.73 -3.56 -2.47
CA VAL A 139 1.53 -2.75 -1.27
C VAL A 139 2.00 -3.47 0.00
N THR A 140 1.70 -4.76 0.10
CA THR A 140 2.09 -5.57 1.26
C THR A 140 3.61 -5.81 1.25
N THR A 141 4.19 -6.06 0.08
CA THR A 141 5.65 -6.17 -0.09
C THR A 141 6.35 -4.87 0.25
N LEU A 142 5.82 -3.73 -0.19
CA LEU A 142 6.38 -2.43 0.17
C LEU A 142 6.31 -2.19 1.68
N TYR A 143 5.18 -2.50 2.32
CA TYR A 143 5.07 -2.41 3.78
C TYR A 143 6.12 -3.28 4.47
N TYR A 144 6.29 -4.52 4.01
CA TYR A 144 7.29 -5.45 4.54
C TYR A 144 8.72 -4.89 4.38
N PHE A 145 9.08 -4.37 3.19
CA PHE A 145 10.39 -3.74 2.97
C PHE A 145 10.59 -2.53 3.88
N CYS A 146 9.58 -1.67 4.06
CA CYS A 146 9.69 -0.54 4.98
C CYS A 146 9.80 -0.99 6.45
N TYR A 147 9.26 -2.16 6.80
CA TYR A 147 9.26 -2.69 8.15
C TYR A 147 10.60 -3.32 8.52
N TYR A 148 11.16 -4.15 7.62
CA TYR A 148 12.37 -4.95 7.90
C TYR A 148 13.66 -4.38 7.28
N HIS A 149 13.56 -3.69 6.13
CA HIS A 149 14.70 -3.32 5.28
C HIS A 149 14.88 -1.81 5.11
N TRP A 150 14.24 -1.02 5.96
CA TRP A 150 14.33 0.43 5.86
C TRP A 150 15.74 0.95 6.15
N GLY A 151 16.27 1.71 5.20
CA GLY A 151 17.63 2.26 5.22
C GLY A 151 18.58 1.57 4.23
N GLU A 152 18.17 0.45 3.62
CA GLU A 152 18.96 -0.18 2.57
C GLU A 152 19.07 0.69 1.32
N THR A 153 20.24 0.66 0.68
CA THR A 153 20.52 1.42 -0.54
C THR A 153 19.70 0.90 -1.72
N GLU A 154 19.44 1.77 -2.70
CA GLU A 154 18.58 1.46 -3.85
C GLU A 154 19.07 0.27 -4.70
N GLY A 155 20.37 -0.05 -4.64
CA GLY A 155 20.94 -1.22 -5.33
C GLY A 155 20.56 -2.56 -4.71
N ILE A 156 19.92 -2.58 -3.53
CA ILE A 156 19.50 -3.80 -2.85
C ILE A 156 18.04 -4.12 -3.18
N LEU A 157 17.75 -5.39 -3.49
CA LEU A 157 16.42 -5.84 -3.92
C LEU A 157 15.33 -5.68 -2.85
N SER A 158 15.69 -5.73 -1.57
CA SER A 158 14.78 -5.51 -0.43
C SER A 158 14.61 -4.04 -0.06
N SER A 159 15.30 -3.12 -0.74
CA SER A 159 15.16 -1.69 -0.47
C SER A 159 13.77 -1.16 -0.86
N PRO A 160 13.07 -0.43 0.05
CA PRO A 160 11.81 0.22 -0.27
C PRO A 160 11.89 1.17 -1.48
N THR A 161 13.00 1.91 -1.59
CA THR A 161 13.23 2.86 -2.68
C THR A 161 13.42 2.13 -4.01
N SER A 162 14.16 1.01 -4.00
CA SER A 162 14.34 0.16 -5.18
C SER A 162 12.99 -0.35 -5.70
N LEU A 163 12.15 -0.91 -4.81
CA LEU A 163 10.83 -1.41 -5.16
C LEU A 163 9.90 -0.30 -5.68
N ARG A 164 9.94 0.87 -5.04
CA ARG A 164 9.18 2.05 -5.49
C ARG A 164 9.54 2.44 -6.91
N ASN A 165 10.83 2.50 -7.23
CA ASN A 165 11.30 2.98 -8.52
C ASN A 165 11.00 1.96 -9.64
N GLU A 166 11.19 0.66 -9.39
CA GLU A 166 10.86 -0.39 -10.36
C GLU A 166 9.37 -0.40 -10.70
N HIS A 167 8.49 -0.43 -9.69
CA HIS A 167 7.04 -0.53 -9.89
C HIS A 167 6.33 0.82 -9.94
N LYS A 168 7.08 1.93 -10.07
CA LYS A 168 6.56 3.29 -10.21
C LYS A 168 5.52 3.67 -9.14
N ILE A 169 5.75 3.26 -7.90
CA ILE A 169 4.82 3.49 -6.79
C ILE A 169 4.72 5.00 -6.53
N GLY A 170 3.49 5.53 -6.59
CA GLY A 170 3.21 6.94 -6.39
C GLY A 170 3.68 7.46 -5.03
N GLU A 171 4.16 8.69 -4.98
CA GLU A 171 4.76 9.28 -3.78
C GLU A 171 3.82 9.28 -2.57
N LYS A 172 2.53 9.58 -2.78
CA LYS A 172 1.51 9.53 -1.74
C LYS A 172 1.35 8.12 -1.14
N GLN A 173 1.30 7.11 -2.01
CA GLN A 173 1.16 5.71 -1.59
C GLN A 173 2.41 5.24 -0.85
N PHE A 174 3.59 5.56 -1.38
CA PHE A 174 4.87 5.25 -0.74
C PHE A 174 4.96 5.89 0.65
N MET A 175 4.69 7.20 0.76
CA MET A 175 4.73 7.90 2.05
C MET A 175 3.75 7.29 3.04
N PHE A 176 2.50 7.04 2.64
CA PHE A 176 1.49 6.47 3.54
C PHE A 176 1.92 5.11 4.10
N ILE A 177 2.41 4.21 3.25
CA ILE A 177 2.86 2.87 3.64
C ILE A 177 4.11 2.94 4.53
N SER A 178 5.08 3.77 4.16
CA SER A 178 6.33 3.96 4.91
C SER A 178 6.07 4.56 6.29
N VAL A 179 5.21 5.59 6.42
CA VAL A 179 4.80 6.15 7.72
C VAL A 179 4.20 5.05 8.60
N ALA A 180 3.29 4.22 8.05
CA ALA A 180 2.65 3.15 8.81
C ALA A 180 3.67 2.12 9.33
N ALA A 181 4.58 1.65 8.46
CA ALA A 181 5.60 0.67 8.84
C ALA A 181 6.58 1.22 9.88
N LEU A 182 7.12 2.43 9.65
CA LEU A 182 8.07 3.07 10.56
C LEU A 182 7.44 3.39 11.92
N CYS A 183 6.19 3.83 11.93
CA CYS A 183 5.45 4.08 13.16
C CYS A 183 5.23 2.78 13.95
N LYS A 184 4.86 1.69 13.27
CA LYS A 184 4.71 0.37 13.90
C LYS A 184 6.02 -0.13 14.53
N MET A 185 7.15 0.17 13.89
CA MET A 185 8.50 -0.12 14.38
C MET A 185 9.05 0.92 15.37
N ARG A 186 8.28 1.97 15.70
CA ARG A 186 8.70 3.09 16.56
C ARG A 186 10.00 3.76 16.09
N ARG A 187 10.26 3.77 14.77
CA ARG A 187 11.44 4.37 14.14
C ARG A 187 11.25 5.89 13.96
N TRP A 188 11.12 6.62 15.07
CA TRP A 188 10.77 8.04 15.05
C TRP A 188 11.79 8.93 14.33
N ARG A 189 13.10 8.62 14.44
CA ARG A 189 14.16 9.36 13.76
C ARG A 189 14.09 9.21 12.24
N ASP A 190 13.79 8.00 11.76
CA ASP A 190 13.64 7.73 10.33
C ASP A 190 12.37 8.37 9.79
N LEU A 191 11.28 8.31 10.56
CA LEU A 191 10.03 9.00 10.22
C LEU A 191 10.26 10.51 10.10
N GLU A 192 10.97 11.12 11.05
CA GLU A 192 11.30 12.53 11.02
C GLU A 192 12.19 12.90 9.83
N THR A 193 13.24 12.11 9.56
CA THR A 193 14.10 12.29 8.39
C THR A 193 13.28 12.24 7.10
N MET A 194 12.41 11.25 6.95
CA MET A 194 11.56 11.10 5.76
C MET A 194 10.59 12.26 5.57
N LEU A 195 10.05 12.80 6.67
CA LEU A 195 9.11 13.92 6.64
C LEU A 195 9.80 15.28 6.64
N THR A 196 11.13 15.33 6.55
CA THR A 196 11.89 16.58 6.56
C THR A 196 12.52 16.83 5.20
N THR A 197 12.25 18.00 4.61
CA THR A 197 12.94 18.38 3.38
C THR A 197 14.42 18.60 3.66
N PRO A 198 15.34 18.06 2.83
CA PRO A 198 16.76 18.29 3.01
C PRO A 198 17.08 19.78 2.93
N ARG A 199 18.00 20.24 3.78
CA ARG A 199 18.52 21.61 3.74
C ARG A 199 19.33 21.79 2.45
N THR A 200 19.06 22.87 1.73
CA THR A 200 19.86 23.29 0.56
C THR A 200 20.43 24.69 0.79
N LEU A 201 21.28 25.18 -0.12
CA LEU A 201 21.91 26.51 -0.01
C LEU A 201 20.90 27.66 0.15
N PHE A 202 19.70 27.51 -0.40
CA PHE A 202 18.66 28.56 -0.43
C PHE A 202 17.42 28.23 0.40
N ARG A 203 17.35 27.05 1.02
CA ARG A 203 16.14 26.60 1.73
C ARG A 203 16.50 25.84 2.99
N SER A 204 16.01 26.36 4.12
CA SER A 204 16.04 25.67 5.41
C SER A 204 15.19 24.40 5.36
N SER A 205 15.60 23.38 6.11
CA SER A 205 14.79 22.18 6.31
C SER A 205 13.45 22.53 6.98
N ARG A 206 12.37 21.91 6.50
CA ARG A 206 11.05 22.00 7.10
C ARG A 206 10.34 20.66 6.99
N LEU A 207 9.34 20.46 7.84
CA LEU A 207 8.47 19.31 7.73
C LEU A 207 7.60 19.40 6.47
N HIS A 208 7.46 18.29 5.76
CA HIS A 208 6.64 18.17 4.57
C HIS A 208 6.07 16.76 4.45
N ALA A 209 4.76 16.68 4.17
CA ALA A 209 4.07 15.43 3.91
C ALA A 209 3.15 15.59 2.69
N VAL A 210 3.44 14.89 1.59
CA VAL A 210 2.64 14.96 0.34
C VAL A 210 1.20 14.45 0.52
N ILE A 211 0.96 13.66 1.59
CA ILE A 211 -0.37 13.18 1.98
C ILE A 211 -1.12 14.12 2.93
N GLY A 212 -0.48 15.22 3.36
CA GLY A 212 -0.99 16.10 4.42
C GLY A 212 -0.71 15.57 5.83
N PHE A 213 -0.47 16.49 6.77
CA PHE A 213 -0.19 16.12 8.16
C PHE A 213 -1.40 15.57 8.91
N ASP A 214 -2.63 15.86 8.48
CA ASP A 214 -3.84 15.25 9.03
C ASP A 214 -3.85 13.72 8.82
N LYS A 215 -3.40 13.25 7.65
CA LYS A 215 -3.25 11.82 7.36
C LYS A 215 -2.07 11.19 8.09
N VAL A 216 -0.96 11.92 8.23
CA VAL A 216 0.18 11.46 9.06
C VAL A 216 -0.28 11.25 10.50
N VAL A 217 -0.94 12.24 11.10
CA VAL A 217 -1.45 12.17 12.47
C VAL A 217 -2.46 11.04 12.66
N ASP A 218 -3.34 10.79 11.68
CA ASP A 218 -4.26 9.64 11.71
C ASP A 218 -3.50 8.32 11.83
N VAL A 219 -2.51 8.09 10.96
CA VAL A 219 -1.69 6.87 10.99
C VAL A 219 -0.93 6.74 12.31
N LEU A 220 -0.36 7.84 12.83
CA LEU A 220 0.36 7.84 14.11
C LEU A 220 -0.58 7.50 15.27
N SER A 221 -1.78 8.06 15.29
CA SER A 221 -2.76 7.84 16.37
C SER A 221 -3.20 6.37 16.41
N LYS A 222 -3.45 5.76 15.24
CA LYS A 222 -3.80 4.33 15.11
C LYS A 222 -2.69 3.39 15.53
N ASN A 223 -1.43 3.85 15.50
CA ASN A 223 -0.25 3.08 15.89
C ASN A 223 0.28 3.45 17.29
N LEU A 224 -0.54 4.14 18.10
CA LEU A 224 -0.22 4.48 19.50
C LEU A 224 1.11 5.26 19.63
N ALA A 225 1.35 6.19 18.71
CA ALA A 225 2.49 7.09 18.80
C ALA A 225 2.45 7.90 20.12
N PRO A 226 3.62 8.23 20.70
CA PRO A 226 3.70 9.06 21.90
C PRO A 226 3.01 10.42 21.71
N ALA A 227 2.45 10.96 22.81
CA ALA A 227 1.75 12.25 22.79
C ALA A 227 2.61 13.40 22.23
N GLU A 228 3.92 13.38 22.49
CA GLU A 228 4.87 14.36 21.95
C GLU A 228 4.95 14.31 20.41
N ALA A 229 5.05 13.11 19.84
CA ALA A 229 5.09 12.93 18.39
C ALA A 229 3.77 13.36 17.75
N LEU A 230 2.64 12.97 18.35
CA LEU A 230 1.31 13.40 17.91
C LEU A 230 1.17 14.92 17.94
N ALA A 231 1.58 15.58 19.03
CA ALA A 231 1.53 17.03 19.15
C ALA A 231 2.40 17.73 18.09
N LYS A 232 3.63 17.25 17.87
CA LYS A 232 4.55 17.79 16.86
C LYS A 232 3.92 17.80 15.48
N TYR A 233 3.46 16.65 14.98
CA TYR A 233 2.90 16.58 13.63
C TYR A 233 1.49 17.18 13.52
N CYS A 234 0.73 17.20 14.61
CA CYS A 234 -0.57 17.89 14.65
C CYS A 234 -0.41 19.41 14.48
N ALA A 235 0.67 20.01 15.00
CA ALA A 235 0.93 21.44 14.84
C ALA A 235 1.16 21.84 13.36
N GLU A 236 1.68 20.92 12.55
CA GLU A 236 1.97 21.10 11.11
C GLU A 236 0.72 20.99 10.21
N ILE A 237 -0.47 20.72 10.77
CA ILE A 237 -1.70 20.72 9.98
C ILE A 237 -2.03 22.16 9.57
N GLU A 238 -1.99 22.43 8.26
CA GLU A 238 -2.14 23.79 7.69
C GLU A 238 -3.53 24.39 7.94
N ASN A 239 -4.59 23.60 7.79
CA ASN A 239 -5.95 24.07 8.02
C ASN A 239 -6.23 24.14 9.53
N SER A 240 -6.47 25.36 10.05
CA SER A 240 -6.67 25.61 11.47
C SER A 240 -7.86 24.87 12.09
N GLU A 241 -8.97 24.69 11.37
CA GLU A 241 -10.15 23.96 11.86
C GLU A 241 -9.84 22.47 12.01
N LYS A 242 -9.24 21.86 10.99
CA LYS A 242 -8.78 20.46 11.05
C LYS A 242 -7.72 20.25 12.13
N ARG A 243 -6.77 21.18 12.26
CA ARG A 243 -5.75 21.15 13.30
C ARG A 243 -6.39 21.18 14.68
N LEU A 244 -7.40 22.03 14.87
CA LEU A 244 -8.14 22.13 16.12
C LEU A 244 -8.88 20.83 16.45
N GLU A 245 -9.59 20.26 15.48
CA GLU A 245 -10.29 18.98 15.61
C GLU A 245 -9.34 17.86 16.07
N TRP A 246 -8.21 17.69 15.37
CA TRP A 246 -7.20 16.69 15.72
C TRP A 246 -6.57 16.95 17.09
N ALA A 247 -6.17 18.19 17.37
CA ALA A 247 -5.52 18.55 18.63
C ALA A 247 -6.44 18.32 19.83
N MET A 248 -7.72 18.66 19.73
CA MET A 248 -8.71 18.39 20.77
C MET A 248 -8.93 16.89 20.95
N ARG A 249 -9.14 16.13 19.86
CA ARG A 249 -9.35 14.67 19.92
C ARG A 249 -8.17 13.96 20.58
N LEU A 250 -6.95 14.37 20.26
CA LEU A 250 -5.72 13.77 20.78
C LEU A 250 -5.25 14.37 22.12
N LYS A 251 -6.00 15.34 22.67
CA LYS A 251 -5.66 16.06 23.90
C LYS A 251 -4.28 16.75 23.84
N CYS A 252 -3.91 17.24 22.67
CA CYS A 252 -2.71 18.05 22.45
C CYS A 252 -2.95 19.49 22.92
N TYR A 253 -3.05 19.69 24.24
CA TYR A 253 -3.51 20.95 24.85
C TYR A 253 -2.79 22.20 24.33
N LYS A 254 -1.45 22.16 24.23
CA LYS A 254 -0.68 23.29 23.72
C LYS A 254 -1.06 23.64 22.28
N VAL A 255 -1.16 22.63 21.40
CA VAL A 255 -1.52 22.83 19.99
C VAL A 255 -2.94 23.41 19.87
N THR A 256 -3.87 22.93 20.70
CA THR A 256 -5.23 23.51 20.78
C THR A 256 -5.20 24.98 21.18
N ILE A 257 -4.47 25.33 22.25
CA ILE A 257 -4.33 26.72 22.72
C ILE A 257 -3.70 27.61 21.64
N ASP A 258 -2.60 27.16 21.04
CA ASP A 258 -1.89 27.90 19.98
C ASP A 258 -2.80 28.12 18.76
N THR A 259 -3.59 27.10 18.39
CA THR A 259 -4.51 27.16 17.24
C THR A 259 -5.66 28.12 17.48
N LEU A 260 -6.33 28.05 18.64
CA LEU A 260 -7.39 28.99 19.00
C LEU A 260 -6.87 30.44 19.11
N THR A 261 -5.67 30.59 19.66
CA THR A 261 -4.96 31.88 19.71
C THR A 261 -4.71 32.44 18.31
N HIS A 262 -4.22 31.60 17.39
CA HIS A 262 -4.02 31.97 15.99
C HIS A 262 -5.33 32.35 15.29
N MET A 263 -6.42 31.62 15.56
CA MET A 263 -7.77 31.93 15.08
C MET A 263 -8.38 33.17 15.74
N ARG A 264 -7.76 33.69 16.81
CA ARG A 264 -8.21 34.83 17.63
C ARG A 264 -9.57 34.58 18.28
N ASP A 265 -9.87 33.32 18.61
CA ASP A 265 -11.12 32.91 19.23
C ASP A 265 -10.99 32.90 20.75
N ARG A 266 -11.22 34.07 21.37
CA ARG A 266 -11.11 34.24 22.82
C ARG A 266 -12.18 33.47 23.57
N ALA A 267 -13.41 33.44 23.04
CA ALA A 267 -14.54 32.78 23.67
C ALA A 267 -14.26 31.28 23.80
N GLN A 268 -13.79 30.65 22.73
CA GLN A 268 -13.47 29.23 22.74
C GLN A 268 -12.25 28.92 23.62
N LEU A 269 -11.26 29.80 23.74
CA LEU A 269 -10.15 29.64 24.70
C LEU A 269 -10.66 29.59 26.14
N VAL A 270 -11.59 30.47 26.51
CA VAL A 270 -12.18 30.49 27.86
C VAL A 270 -12.94 29.19 28.13
N ILE A 271 -13.76 28.74 27.18
CA ILE A 271 -14.50 27.46 27.29
C ILE A 271 -13.52 26.28 27.38
N TYR A 272 -12.43 26.31 26.62
CA TYR A 272 -11.46 25.23 26.58
C TYR A 272 -10.70 25.05 27.90
N LEU A 273 -10.56 26.11 28.71
CA LEU A 273 -9.94 26.01 30.04
C LEU A 273 -10.57 24.92 30.90
N ASP A 274 -11.89 24.75 30.83
CA ASP A 274 -12.62 23.75 31.62
C ASP A 274 -12.41 22.32 31.10
N GLN A 275 -11.95 22.17 29.85
CA GLN A 275 -11.61 20.88 29.24
C GLN A 275 -10.18 20.42 29.59
N ILE A 276 -9.33 21.31 30.09
CA ILE A 276 -7.98 20.95 30.54
C ILE A 276 -8.05 20.43 31.99
N PRO A 277 -7.62 19.18 32.27
CA PRO A 277 -7.64 18.64 33.62
C PRO A 277 -6.94 19.56 34.63
N THR A 278 -7.50 19.67 35.83
CA THR A 278 -6.93 20.48 36.94
C THR A 278 -5.51 20.05 37.32
N SER A 279 -5.17 18.77 37.10
CA SER A 279 -3.83 18.23 37.27
C SER A 279 -2.80 18.81 36.28
N ASN A 280 -3.23 19.31 35.12
CA ASN A 280 -2.35 19.93 34.13
C ASN A 280 -2.26 21.45 34.34
N GLN A 281 -1.76 21.86 35.51
CA GLN A 281 -1.66 23.27 35.90
C GLN A 281 -0.83 24.11 34.91
N HIS A 282 0.25 23.53 34.37
CA HIS A 282 1.12 24.20 33.41
C HIS A 282 0.36 24.64 32.14
N MET A 283 -0.46 23.77 31.54
CA MET A 283 -1.26 24.15 30.36
C MET A 283 -2.39 25.13 30.70
N ARG A 284 -3.01 25.02 31.88
CA ARG A 284 -4.01 25.99 32.35
C ARG A 284 -3.40 27.39 32.52
N GLN A 285 -2.21 27.48 33.12
CA GLN A 285 -1.48 28.75 33.26
C GLN A 285 -1.07 29.31 31.90
N TYR A 286 -0.57 28.47 30.99
CA TYR A 286 -0.24 28.86 29.62
C TYR A 286 -1.45 29.46 28.89
N LEU A 287 -2.60 28.81 28.97
CA LEU A 287 -3.86 29.30 28.39
C LEU A 287 -4.26 30.66 28.99
N HIS A 288 -4.24 30.79 30.33
CA HIS A 288 -4.55 32.06 30.99
C HIS A 288 -3.63 33.20 30.55
N HIS A 289 -2.35 32.91 30.35
CA HIS A 289 -1.40 33.89 29.84
C HIS A 289 -1.78 34.34 28.42
N GLN A 290 -2.14 33.40 27.53
CA GLN A 290 -2.60 33.75 26.17
C GLN A 290 -3.85 34.63 26.21
N ILE A 291 -4.88 34.28 27.00
CA ILE A 291 -6.12 35.09 27.11
C ILE A 291 -5.84 36.54 27.56
N ARG A 292 -4.86 36.73 28.44
CA ARG A 292 -4.52 38.04 29.02
C ARG A 292 -3.54 38.85 28.17
N SER A 293 -2.98 38.25 27.12
CA SER A 293 -2.06 38.96 26.23
C SER A 293 -2.74 40.17 25.60
N GLN A 294 -2.11 41.33 25.75
CA GLN A 294 -2.56 42.59 25.15
C GLN A 294 -2.13 42.73 23.69
N ASP A 295 -1.23 41.85 23.21
CA ASP A 295 -0.70 41.87 21.85
C ASP A 295 -1.66 41.27 20.83
N ILE A 296 -2.69 40.54 21.29
CA ILE A 296 -3.63 39.83 20.42
C ILE A 296 -4.91 40.66 20.24
N LYS A 297 -5.20 41.02 18.99
CA LYS A 297 -6.49 41.60 18.59
C LYS A 297 -7.53 40.49 18.41
N TRP A 298 -8.25 40.16 19.47
CA TRP A 298 -9.29 39.14 19.49
C TRP A 298 -10.43 39.44 18.51
N ARG A 299 -11.01 38.39 17.91
CA ARG A 299 -12.30 38.49 17.22
C ARG A 299 -13.37 38.51 18.31
N ASN A 300 -14.16 39.59 18.35
CA ASN A 300 -15.32 39.69 19.24
C ASN A 300 -16.45 38.78 18.76
#